data_AF-A0A3M1TI54-F1
#
_entry.id   AF-A0A3M1TI54-F1
#
_cell.length_a   1.000
_cell.length_b   1.000
_cell.length_c   1.000
_cell.angle_alpha   90.00
_cell.angle_beta   90.00
_cell.angle_gamma   90.00
#
_symmetry.space_group_name_H-M   'P 1'
#
loop_
_entity.id
_entity.type
_entity.pdbx_description
1 polymer ?
#
loop_
_entity_poly.entity_id
_entity_poly.type
_entity_poly.pdbx_seq_one_letter_code
_entity_poly.pdbx_strand_id
1 'polypeptide(L)'
;MTRRRGFTLVELAVYLGLVATALTVFAGVEVTAQRAISLQGALIDVERQANEFLGALRGDVEAARRLDLRAAGSELLVERCDGSTVIYRSGERVVLSPKGSRERDRYPLMRSLRVVRTPAGVRAEALLARGAVRRRFLRGATPRLEVARGR
;
A
#
# COMPACT_ATOMS: atom_id res chain seq x y z
N MET A 1 -2.33 2.13 -67.96
CA MET A 1 -2.61 0.74 -67.53
C MET A 1 -1.84 0.45 -66.25
N THR A 2 -2.48 0.60 -65.09
CA THR A 2 -1.88 0.30 -63.78
C THR A 2 -1.96 -1.21 -63.52
N ARG A 3 -0.81 -1.89 -63.57
CA ARG A 3 -0.71 -3.31 -63.19
C ARG A 3 -1.12 -3.45 -61.71
N ARG A 4 -2.33 -3.96 -61.46
CA ARG A 4 -2.71 -4.46 -60.13
C ARG A 4 -1.85 -5.69 -59.85
N ARG A 5 -0.75 -5.50 -59.11
CA ARG A 5 0.02 -6.62 -58.54
C ARG A 5 -0.88 -7.27 -57.48
N GLY A 6 -1.29 -8.51 -57.73
CA GLY A 6 -2.05 -9.29 -56.78
C GLY A 6 -1.20 -9.57 -55.55
N PHE A 7 -1.76 -9.32 -54.38
CA PHE A 7 -1.11 -9.57 -53.11
C PHE A 7 -0.91 -11.08 -52.92
N THR A 8 0.31 -11.52 -52.64
CA THR A 8 0.57 -12.95 -52.46
C THR A 8 0.11 -13.42 -51.07
N LEU A 9 -0.32 -14.67 -50.96
CA LEU A 9 -0.68 -15.25 -49.65
C LEU A 9 0.49 -15.20 -48.65
N VAL A 10 1.73 -15.28 -49.16
CA VAL A 10 2.95 -15.16 -48.36
C VAL A 10 3.11 -13.75 -47.80
N GLU A 11 2.93 -12.71 -48.61
CA GLU A 11 2.93 -11.31 -48.11
C GLU A 11 1.87 -11.12 -47.03
N LEU A 12 0.65 -11.63 -47.25
CA LEU A 12 -0.43 -11.54 -46.25
C LEU A 12 -0.05 -12.22 -44.94
N ALA A 13 0.52 -13.42 -44.98
CA ALA A 13 0.96 -14.13 -43.79
C ALA A 13 2.06 -13.35 -43.04
N VAL A 14 3.00 -12.74 -43.76
CA VAL A 14 4.06 -11.92 -43.16
C VAL A 14 3.49 -10.67 -42.49
N TYR A 15 2.57 -9.95 -43.16
CA TYR A 15 1.91 -8.79 -42.56
C TYR A 15 1.10 -9.16 -41.32
N LEU A 16 0.38 -10.27 -41.38
CA LEU A 16 -0.41 -10.73 -40.23
C LEU A 16 0.50 -11.10 -39.05
N GLY A 17 1.66 -11.73 -39.31
CA GLY A 17 2.68 -11.99 -38.30
C GLY A 17 3.28 -10.70 -37.70
N LEU A 18 3.56 -9.69 -38.52
CA LEU A 18 4.05 -8.39 -38.05
C LEU A 18 3.00 -7.65 -37.20
N VAL A 19 1.72 -7.70 -37.58
CA VAL A 19 0.64 -7.12 -36.79
C VAL A 19 0.48 -7.86 -35.46
N ALA A 20 0.48 -9.19 -35.47
CA ALA A 20 0.36 -10.00 -34.26
C ALA A 20 1.51 -9.75 -33.28
N THR A 21 2.75 -9.68 -33.77
CA THR A 21 3.92 -9.37 -32.95
C THR A 21 3.87 -7.95 -32.39
N ALA A 22 3.49 -6.96 -33.19
CA ALA A 22 3.31 -5.59 -32.74
C ALA A 22 2.23 -5.46 -31.63
N LEU A 23 1.08 -6.13 -31.80
CA LEU A 23 0.02 -6.17 -30.80
C LEU A 23 0.48 -6.84 -29.50
N THR A 24 1.27 -7.90 -29.60
CA THR A 24 1.81 -8.61 -28.42
C THR A 24 2.77 -7.73 -27.62
N VAL A 25 3.65 -6.99 -28.30
CA VAL A 25 4.55 -6.02 -27.65
C VAL A 25 3.75 -4.91 -26.98
N PHE A 26 2.75 -4.35 -27.67
CA PHE A 26 1.92 -3.28 -27.12
C PHE A 26 1.17 -3.73 -25.86
N ALA A 27 0.54 -4.91 -25.90
CA ALA A 27 -0.12 -5.50 -24.74
C ALA A 27 0.86 -5.73 -23.57
N GLY A 28 2.09 -6.17 -23.86
CA GLY A 28 3.15 -6.31 -22.87
C GLY A 28 3.50 -4.99 -22.19
N VAL A 29 3.69 -3.93 -22.98
CA VAL A 29 4.01 -2.58 -22.48
C VAL A 29 2.88 -2.04 -21.60
N GLU A 30 1.62 -2.19 -22.01
CA GLU A 30 0.48 -1.71 -21.23
C GLU A 30 0.40 -2.36 -19.84
N VAL A 31 0.60 -3.69 -19.76
CA VAL A 31 0.64 -4.40 -18.48
C VAL A 31 1.77 -3.91 -17.59
N THR A 32 2.95 -3.63 -18.16
CA THR A 32 4.07 -3.08 -17.37
C THR A 32 3.80 -1.66 -16.88
N ALA A 33 3.15 -0.82 -17.70
CA ALA A 33 2.78 0.54 -17.32
C ALA A 33 1.75 0.56 -16.19
N GLN A 34 0.70 -0.28 -16.27
CA GLN A 34 -0.28 -0.42 -15.20
C GLN A 34 0.36 -0.87 -13.88
N ARG A 35 1.32 -1.80 -13.95
CA ARG A 35 2.09 -2.24 -12.76
C ARG A 35 2.92 -1.10 -12.19
N ALA A 36 3.61 -0.33 -13.02
CA ALA A 36 4.41 0.81 -12.58
C ALA A 36 3.55 1.86 -11.85
N ILE A 37 2.39 2.22 -12.41
CA ILE A 37 1.45 3.16 -11.80
C ILE A 37 0.95 2.65 -10.44
N SER A 38 0.61 1.35 -10.36
CA SER A 38 0.16 0.75 -9.09
C SER A 38 1.24 0.77 -8.01
N LEU A 39 2.50 0.56 -8.39
CA LEU A 39 3.64 0.62 -7.48
C LEU A 39 3.92 2.06 -7.02
N GLN A 40 3.86 3.03 -7.94
CA GLN A 40 3.99 4.45 -7.60
C GLN A 40 2.91 4.90 -6.62
N GLY A 41 1.64 4.54 -6.86
CA GLY A 41 0.56 4.84 -5.92
C GLY A 41 0.80 4.24 -4.54
N ALA A 42 1.25 2.98 -4.47
CA ALA A 42 1.57 2.33 -3.20
C ALA A 42 2.74 3.01 -2.47
N LEU A 43 3.75 3.50 -3.19
CA LEU A 43 4.88 4.24 -2.60
C LEU A 43 4.44 5.60 -2.03
N ILE A 44 3.59 6.33 -2.76
CA ILE A 44 3.03 7.61 -2.29
C ILE A 44 2.21 7.41 -1.02
N ASP A 45 1.39 6.36 -0.96
CA ASP A 45 0.61 6.03 0.24
C ASP A 45 1.51 5.71 1.43
N VAL A 46 2.60 4.97 1.21
CA VAL A 46 3.58 4.64 2.25
C VAL A 46 4.30 5.90 2.74
N GLU A 47 4.72 6.77 1.83
CA GLU A 47 5.40 8.02 2.16
C GLU A 47 4.49 8.95 2.98
N ARG A 48 3.23 9.10 2.55
CA ARG A 48 2.24 9.90 3.28
C ARG A 48 2.01 9.35 4.69
N GLN A 49 1.81 8.04 4.83
CA GLN A 49 1.61 7.40 6.13
C GLN A 49 2.84 7.55 7.03
N ALA A 50 4.05 7.44 6.48
CA ALA A 50 5.29 7.66 7.21
C ALA A 50 5.39 9.10 7.71
N ASN A 51 5.07 10.08 6.86
CA ASN A 51 5.09 11.49 7.22
C ASN A 51 4.06 11.83 8.31
N GLU A 52 2.84 11.29 8.22
CA GLU A 52 1.81 11.48 9.26
C GLU A 52 2.27 10.86 10.61
N PHE A 53 2.82 9.65 10.58
CA PHE A 53 3.34 8.98 11.78
C PHE A 53 4.53 9.72 12.41
N LEU A 54 5.50 10.14 11.59
CA LEU A 54 6.67 10.89 12.05
C LEU A 54 6.30 12.28 12.55
N GLY A 55 5.30 12.93 11.94
CA GLY A 55 4.75 14.20 12.41
C GLY A 55 4.15 14.08 13.82
N ALA A 56 3.34 13.04 14.04
CA ALA A 56 2.79 12.77 15.37
C ALA A 56 3.89 12.42 16.39
N LEU A 57 4.86 11.59 16.00
CA LEU A 57 6.01 11.26 16.86
C LEU A 57 6.81 12.50 17.25
N ARG A 58 7.08 13.39 16.30
CA ARG A 58 7.80 14.64 16.56
C ARG A 58 7.07 15.50 17.58
N GLY A 59 5.76 15.73 17.40
CA GLY A 59 4.98 16.51 18.35
C GLY A 59 4.96 15.88 19.75
N ASP A 60 4.91 14.56 19.82
CA ASP A 60 4.90 13.83 21.09
C ASP A 60 6.25 13.90 21.80
N VAL A 61 7.36 13.82 21.05
CA VAL A 61 8.73 14.01 21.55
C VAL A 61 8.97 15.45 22.01
N GLU A 62 8.47 16.44 21.28
CA GLU A 62 8.55 17.86 21.68
C GLU A 62 7.76 18.12 22.97
N ALA A 63 6.65 17.42 23.20
CA ALA A 63 5.87 17.48 24.43
C ALA A 63 6.39 16.54 25.54
N ALA A 64 7.50 15.83 25.32
CA ALA A 64 7.97 14.78 26.22
C ALA A 64 8.66 15.36 27.45
N ARG A 65 8.24 14.86 28.62
CA ARG A 65 8.97 14.97 29.87
C ARG A 65 10.03 13.88 29.99
N ARG A 66 9.72 12.67 29.51
CA ARG A 66 10.60 11.51 29.57
C ARG A 66 10.38 10.60 28.37
N LEU A 67 11.47 10.06 27.85
CA LEU A 67 11.48 9.02 26.82
C LEU A 67 12.07 7.75 27.41
N ASP A 68 11.43 6.61 27.14
CA ASP A 68 11.92 5.30 27.58
C ASP A 68 11.78 4.29 26.43
N LEU A 69 12.86 3.55 26.19
CA LEU A 69 12.92 2.51 25.17
C LEU A 69 12.86 1.17 25.90
N ARG A 70 11.69 0.51 25.88
CA ARG A 70 11.52 -0.73 26.65
C ARG A 70 12.12 -1.95 25.96
N ALA A 71 12.52 -2.89 26.82
CA ALA A 71 13.62 -3.86 26.71
C ALA A 71 13.65 -4.87 25.54
N ALA A 72 12.83 -4.72 24.50
CA ALA A 72 13.01 -5.47 23.24
C ALA A 72 13.27 -4.56 22.04
N GLY A 73 13.44 -3.24 22.25
CA GLY A 73 13.64 -2.25 21.18
C GLY A 73 12.43 -2.06 20.26
N SER A 74 11.30 -2.68 20.60
CA SER A 74 10.07 -2.71 19.80
C SER A 74 8.99 -1.73 20.28
N GLU A 75 9.21 -1.09 21.43
CA GLU A 75 8.29 -0.13 22.02
C GLU A 75 9.03 1.14 22.46
N LEU A 76 8.55 2.29 22.00
CA LEU A 76 8.96 3.61 22.48
C LEU A 76 7.85 4.18 23.36
N LEU A 77 8.19 4.51 24.60
CA LEU A 77 7.32 5.18 25.53
C LEU A 77 7.68 6.66 25.61
N VAL A 78 6.67 7.51 25.50
CA VAL A 78 6.78 8.95 25.63
C VAL A 78 5.86 9.39 26.75
N GLU A 79 6.44 9.78 27.87
CA GLU A 79 5.72 10.43 28.95
C GLU A 79 5.72 11.93 28.67
N ARG A 80 4.53 12.51 28.50
CA ARG A 80 4.37 13.93 28.19
C ARG A 80 4.28 14.78 29.45
N CYS A 81 4.53 16.08 29.30
CA CYS A 81 4.42 17.06 30.38
C CYS A 81 3.00 17.20 30.96
N ASP A 82 1.96 16.84 30.19
CA ASP A 82 0.56 16.82 30.62
C ASP A 82 0.19 15.58 31.46
N GLY A 83 1.15 14.70 31.73
CA GLY A 83 0.97 13.45 32.46
C GLY A 83 0.38 12.31 31.63
N SER A 84 0.14 12.52 30.33
CA SER A 84 -0.23 11.43 29.42
C SER A 84 0.98 10.60 29.02
N THR A 85 0.75 9.32 28.75
CA THR A 85 1.79 8.40 28.25
C THR A 85 1.41 7.92 26.86
N VAL A 86 2.29 8.14 25.89
CA VAL A 86 2.14 7.63 24.53
C VAL A 86 3.02 6.41 24.37
N ILE A 87 2.43 5.34 23.85
CA ILE A 87 3.12 4.08 23.54
C ILE A 87 3.15 3.94 22.03
N TYR A 88 4.35 4.00 21.47
CA TYR A 88 4.63 3.68 20.09
C TYR A 88 5.03 2.21 20.00
N ARG A 89 4.28 1.48 19.18
CA ARG A 89 4.62 0.12 18.73
C ARG A 89 4.70 0.13 17.23
N SER A 90 5.20 -0.97 16.67
CA SER A 90 5.11 -1.24 15.24
C SER A 90 3.68 -1.05 14.70
N GLY A 91 3.38 0.14 14.17
CA GLY A 91 2.11 0.46 13.48
C GLY A 91 1.02 0.95 14.39
N GLU A 92 1.39 1.39 15.57
CA GLU A 92 0.40 1.73 16.56
C GLU A 92 0.93 2.82 17.46
N ARG A 93 0.07 3.79 17.69
CA ARG A 93 0.24 4.83 18.69
C ARG A 93 -0.92 4.73 19.65
N VAL A 94 -0.61 4.52 20.92
CA VAL A 94 -1.62 4.43 21.99
C VAL A 94 -1.37 5.58 22.94
N VAL A 95 -2.36 6.46 23.08
CA VAL A 95 -2.31 7.55 24.07
C VAL A 95 -3.10 7.10 25.30
N LEU A 96 -2.40 7.04 26.43
CA LEU A 96 -2.97 6.79 27.74
C LEU A 96 -3.08 8.14 28.46
N SER A 97 -4.30 8.63 28.61
CA SER A 97 -4.56 9.86 29.35
C SER A 97 -4.55 9.61 30.86
N PRO A 98 -4.18 10.59 31.68
CA PRO A 98 -4.24 10.48 33.14
C PRO A 98 -5.68 10.28 33.67
N LYS A 99 -6.69 10.69 32.89
CA LYS A 99 -8.12 10.47 33.17
C LYS A 99 -8.61 9.05 32.88
N GLY A 100 -7.72 8.14 32.49
CA GLY A 100 -8.05 6.76 32.15
C GLY A 100 -8.59 6.56 30.73
N SER A 101 -8.75 7.63 29.93
CA SER A 101 -9.12 7.50 28.53
C SER A 101 -7.94 6.94 27.72
N ARG A 102 -8.26 5.96 26.87
CA ARG A 102 -7.31 5.33 25.97
C ARG A 102 -7.70 5.63 24.53
N GLU A 103 -6.86 6.40 23.86
CA GLU A 103 -6.97 6.65 22.43
C GLU A 103 -5.96 5.77 21.69
N ARG A 104 -6.36 5.21 20.56
CA ARG A 104 -5.55 4.25 19.81
C ARG A 104 -5.61 4.59 18.33
N ASP A 105 -4.51 5.11 17.83
CA ASP A 105 -4.30 5.33 16.41
C ASP A 105 -3.54 4.14 15.85
N ARG A 106 -4.19 3.41 14.95
CA ARG A 106 -3.52 2.40 14.13
C ARG A 106 -3.05 3.08 12.86
N TYR A 107 -1.75 3.30 12.78
CA TYR A 107 -1.09 3.54 11.52
C TYR A 107 -0.85 2.17 10.93
N PRO A 108 -1.51 1.77 9.85
CA PRO A 108 -1.21 0.48 9.23
C PRO A 108 0.28 0.47 8.90
N LEU A 109 1.10 -0.11 9.77
CA LEU A 109 2.53 -0.16 9.54
C LEU A 109 2.69 -0.84 8.21
N MET A 110 3.53 -0.25 7.37
CA MET A 110 4.30 -0.90 6.30
C MET A 110 3.77 -2.31 6.12
N ARG A 111 2.65 -2.45 5.37
CA ARG A 111 2.22 -3.77 4.92
C ARG A 111 3.50 -4.33 4.36
N SER A 112 4.09 -5.33 5.00
CA SER A 112 5.23 -6.00 4.43
C SER A 112 4.68 -6.54 3.12
N LEU A 113 4.96 -5.82 2.05
CA LEU A 113 4.51 -6.18 0.72
C LEU A 113 5.32 -7.43 0.47
N ARG A 114 4.71 -8.59 0.68
CA ARG A 114 5.29 -9.83 0.24
C ARG A 114 5.20 -9.77 -1.26
N VAL A 115 6.33 -9.47 -1.86
CA VAL A 115 6.49 -9.54 -3.29
C VAL A 115 6.55 -11.02 -3.67
N VAL A 116 5.40 -11.59 -4.04
CA VAL A 116 5.28 -12.95 -4.53
C VAL A 116 5.63 -12.95 -6.01
N ARG A 117 6.73 -13.60 -6.36
CA ARG A 117 7.04 -13.90 -7.76
C ARG A 117 6.22 -15.11 -8.20
N THR A 118 5.33 -14.90 -9.14
CA THR A 118 4.56 -15.95 -9.82
C THR A 118 5.03 -16.08 -11.28
N PRO A 119 4.74 -17.19 -11.96
CA PRO A 119 5.03 -17.32 -13.40
C PRO A 119 4.34 -16.24 -14.26
N ALA A 120 3.23 -15.67 -13.78
CA ALA A 120 2.49 -14.57 -14.41
C ALA A 120 3.05 -13.16 -14.06
N GLY A 121 4.06 -13.08 -13.20
CA GLY A 121 4.73 -11.84 -12.82
C GLY A 121 4.87 -11.63 -11.31
N VAL A 122 5.30 -10.42 -10.98
CA VAL A 122 5.55 -9.97 -9.60
C VAL A 122 4.27 -9.38 -9.01
N ARG A 123 3.78 -9.97 -7.92
CA ARG A 123 2.57 -9.52 -7.23
C ARG A 123 2.93 -9.09 -5.82
N ALA A 124 2.60 -7.85 -5.45
CA ALA A 124 2.79 -7.38 -4.09
C ALA A 124 1.55 -7.74 -3.26
N GLU A 125 1.68 -8.73 -2.39
CA GLU A 125 0.62 -9.14 -1.47
C GLU A 125 0.85 -8.48 -0.12
N ALA A 126 -0.19 -7.86 0.44
CA ALA A 126 -0.14 -7.38 1.81
C ALA A 126 -0.03 -8.60 2.75
N LEU A 127 1.08 -8.74 3.47
CA LEU A 127 1.13 -9.63 4.63
C LEU A 127 0.17 -9.06 5.68
N LEU A 128 -1.08 -9.57 5.67
CA LEU A 128 -1.97 -9.46 6.80
C LEU A 128 -1.25 -10.18 7.95
N ALA A 129 -0.76 -9.40 8.92
CA ALA A 129 -0.37 -9.92 10.22
C ALA A 129 -1.43 -10.93 10.65
N ARG A 130 -1.00 -12.15 11.01
CA ARG A 130 -1.87 -13.26 11.39
C ARG A 130 -2.89 -12.78 12.42
N GLY A 131 -4.12 -12.57 11.98
CA GLY A 131 -5.21 -12.09 12.83
C GLY A 131 -6.05 -11.01 12.15
N ALA A 132 -7.16 -11.44 11.57
CA ALA A 132 -8.27 -10.62 11.06
C ALA A 132 -7.96 -9.75 9.81
N VAL A 133 -8.37 -10.24 8.65
CA VAL A 133 -9.67 -9.91 8.03
C VAL A 133 -9.66 -10.57 6.64
N ARG A 134 -10.52 -11.56 6.43
CA ARG A 134 -10.89 -12.04 5.09
C ARG A 134 -11.63 -10.90 4.37
N ARG A 135 -10.91 -9.99 3.69
CA ARG A 135 -11.55 -9.12 2.69
C ARG A 135 -11.68 -9.92 1.40
N ARG A 136 -12.86 -10.51 1.24
CA ARG A 136 -13.35 -11.00 -0.05
C ARG A 136 -13.41 -9.78 -0.97
N PHE A 137 -12.48 -9.69 -1.92
CA PHE A 137 -12.53 -8.72 -3.01
C PHE A 137 -13.76 -9.06 -3.85
N LEU A 138 -14.90 -8.46 -3.53
CA LEU A 138 -16.03 -8.37 -4.44
C LEU A 138 -15.75 -7.19 -5.36
N ARG A 139 -15.56 -7.49 -6.64
CA ARG A 139 -15.57 -6.50 -7.72
C ARG A 139 -16.83 -5.63 -7.58
N GLY A 140 -16.66 -4.31 -7.53
CA GLY A 140 -17.70 -3.38 -7.96
C GLY A 140 -18.62 -2.76 -6.90
N ALA A 141 -18.22 -2.58 -5.65
CA ALA A 141 -19.02 -1.80 -4.71
C ALA A 141 -18.19 -0.71 -4.02
N THR A 142 -18.61 0.55 -4.22
CA THR A 142 -18.12 1.73 -3.51
C THR A 142 -18.36 1.57 -2.00
N PRO A 143 -17.36 1.83 -1.13
CA PRO A 143 -17.57 1.73 0.30
C PRO A 143 -18.38 2.93 0.80
N ARG A 144 -19.63 2.70 1.21
CA ARG A 144 -20.36 3.62 2.09
C ARG A 144 -19.83 3.47 3.51
N LEU A 145 -19.41 4.58 4.09
CA LEU A 145 -19.08 4.71 5.51
C LEU A 145 -20.38 4.67 6.33
N GLU A 146 -20.68 3.53 6.96
CA GLU A 146 -21.63 3.51 8.08
C GLU A 146 -20.87 3.76 9.38
N VAL A 147 -21.15 4.92 9.99
CA VAL A 147 -20.70 5.30 11.32
C VAL A 147 -21.59 4.57 12.33
N ALA A 148 -21.06 3.52 12.96
CA ALA A 148 -21.71 2.88 14.10
C ALA A 148 -21.60 3.80 15.33
N ARG A 149 -22.70 4.47 15.69
CA ARG A 149 -22.89 5.06 17.03
C ARG A 149 -23.18 3.93 18.02
N GLY A 150 -22.24 3.66 18.91
CA GLY A 150 -22.43 2.81 20.09
C GLY A 150 -22.81 3.66 21.30
N ARG A 151 -23.85 3.21 22.02
CA ARG A 151 -24.45 3.79 23.23
C ARG A 151 -23.55 3.73 24.45
#